data_AF-A0A7G8XCF5-F1
#
_entry.id   AF-A0A7G8XCF5-F1
#
_cell.length_a   1.000
_cell.length_b   1.000
_cell.length_c   1.000
_cell.angle_alpha   90.00
_cell.angle_beta   90.00
_cell.angle_gamma   90.00
#
_symmetry.space_group_name_H-M   'P 1'
#
loop_
_entity.id
_entity.type
_entity.pdbx_description
1 polymer ?
#
loop_
_entity_poly.entity_id
_entity_poly.type
_entity_poly.pdbx_seq_one_letter_code
_entity_poly.pdbx_strand_id
1 'polypeptide(L)'
;MQETNITRIELDGRELILIGTAHVSKQSAEQVKEVIDKERPDSVCIELDEQRFQSIMDSNKWKETDIFKVIKEKKATLLLMNLAISSFQNRLAKQFDIKPGQEMIQGIESAKEVGANLVLADRNIQITFSRIWGNIGLKGKSQLLMSVFYSIFSKETISEEELEKMKSKDTLNAVLTDFTESFPRLKTPLIDERDQYLAQKIKDAPGKKVVAVIGAAHVPGITKEIYNDHDLVALAQTPPKSKIPKIIGWAIPILLLSIIAYTFIANPSAGFDQALSWVLWTGSLSAIGAAVALGHPLAILAAFVSAPITTLHPLIAAGWVSGIVQAFFRRPSVGDFETLSADVFTIKGFWANKVTRVLLVIVLTNLGGTLGTFLGGADVIRVFFENLK
;
A
#
# COMPACT_ATOMS: atom_id res chain seq x y z
N MET A 1 2.85 9.88 39.80
CA MET A 1 3.33 9.56 38.44
C MET A 1 3.28 10.84 37.62
N GLN A 2 4.31 11.14 36.83
CA GLN A 2 4.40 12.37 36.06
C GLN A 2 3.43 12.31 34.86
N GLU A 3 2.53 13.29 34.72
CA GLU A 3 1.61 13.46 33.58
C GLU A 3 2.32 13.92 32.28
N THR A 4 3.58 13.53 32.05
CA THR A 4 4.44 14.11 31.00
C THR A 4 3.98 13.87 29.55
N ASN A 5 2.98 13.00 29.33
CA ASN A 5 2.44 12.66 28.01
C ASN A 5 0.94 12.97 27.86
N ILE A 6 0.34 13.67 28.82
CA ILE A 6 -1.08 14.02 28.81
C ILE A 6 -1.20 15.52 28.52
N THR A 7 -2.04 15.88 27.55
CA THR A 7 -2.39 17.28 27.26
C THR A 7 -3.88 17.47 27.51
N ARG A 8 -4.24 18.43 28.37
CA ARG A 8 -5.63 18.77 28.68
C ARG A 8 -6.00 20.07 27.98
N ILE A 9 -7.17 20.08 27.34
CA ILE A 9 -7.71 21.23 26.59
C ILE A 9 -9.15 21.42 27.04
N GLU A 10 -9.49 22.66 27.40
CA GLU A 10 -10.88 23.04 27.67
C GLU A 10 -11.42 23.79 26.44
N LEU A 11 -12.51 23.30 25.86
CA LEU A 11 -13.11 23.85 24.64
C LEU A 11 -14.63 23.83 24.78
N ASP A 12 -15.28 25.00 24.69
CA ASP A 12 -16.73 25.14 24.75
C ASP A 12 -17.40 24.44 25.96
N GLY A 13 -16.76 24.50 27.13
CA GLY A 13 -17.23 23.84 28.36
C GLY A 13 -17.07 22.32 28.37
N ARG A 14 -16.20 21.78 27.50
CA ARG A 14 -15.83 20.38 27.40
C ARG A 14 -14.36 20.20 27.75
N GLU A 15 -14.04 19.08 28.40
CA GLU A 15 -12.67 18.68 28.73
C GLU A 15 -12.20 17.63 27.72
N LEU A 16 -11.14 17.96 26.97
CA LEU A 16 -10.47 17.06 26.03
C LEU A 16 -9.12 16.66 26.62
N ILE A 17 -8.88 15.37 26.76
CA ILE A 17 -7.66 14.79 27.35
C ILE A 17 -6.95 13.98 26.27
N LEU A 18 -5.84 14.50 25.76
CA LEU A 18 -5.02 13.85 24.75
C LEU A 18 -3.92 13.02 25.42
N ILE A 19 -3.90 11.72 25.16
CA ILE A 19 -2.85 10.81 25.61
C ILE A 19 -1.91 10.57 24.42
N GLY A 20 -0.71 11.15 24.47
CA GLY A 20 0.33 10.94 23.48
C GLY A 20 1.07 9.62 23.71
N THR A 21 0.91 8.67 22.80
CA THR A 21 1.44 7.32 22.90
C THR A 21 2.62 7.07 21.95
N ALA A 22 3.51 6.16 22.36
CA ALA A 22 4.47 5.54 21.46
C ALA A 22 3.97 4.13 21.11
N HIS A 23 3.71 3.87 19.81
CA HIS A 23 2.99 2.71 19.26
C HIS A 23 3.64 1.31 19.43
N VAL A 24 4.66 1.23 20.29
CA VAL A 24 5.45 0.02 20.60
C VAL A 24 5.85 -0.02 22.07
N SER A 25 5.08 0.59 22.97
CA SER A 25 5.40 0.62 24.41
C SER A 25 4.28 0.04 25.25
N LYS A 26 4.60 -0.99 26.05
CA LYS A 26 3.70 -1.56 27.06
C LYS A 26 3.25 -0.51 28.08
N GLN A 27 4.16 0.40 28.45
CA GLN A 27 3.85 1.50 29.37
C GLN A 27 2.79 2.45 28.80
N SER A 28 2.74 2.64 27.47
CA SER A 28 1.67 3.45 26.84
C SER A 28 0.29 2.81 27.05
N ALA A 29 0.19 1.49 26.94
CA ALA A 29 -1.09 0.79 27.13
C ALA A 29 -1.55 0.85 28.59
N GLU A 30 -0.65 0.62 29.55
CA GLU A 30 -0.95 0.75 30.98
C GLU A 30 -1.43 2.18 31.32
N GLN A 31 -0.75 3.21 30.81
CA GLN A 31 -1.16 4.61 31.00
C GLN A 31 -2.54 4.90 30.39
N VAL A 32 -2.83 4.38 29.19
CA VAL A 32 -4.16 4.52 28.57
C VAL A 32 -5.24 3.92 29.47
N LYS A 33 -5.00 2.74 30.05
CA LYS A 33 -5.96 2.11 30.96
C LYS A 33 -6.18 2.97 32.20
N GLU A 34 -5.11 3.37 32.88
CA GLU A 34 -5.18 4.17 34.11
C GLU A 34 -5.94 5.48 33.92
N VAL A 35 -5.66 6.20 32.82
CA VAL A 35 -6.33 7.48 32.53
C VAL A 35 -7.81 7.26 32.25
N ILE A 36 -8.18 6.29 31.42
CA ILE A 36 -9.59 6.04 31.09
C ILE A 36 -10.38 5.58 32.33
N ASP A 37 -9.81 4.70 33.15
CA ASP A 37 -10.44 4.21 34.38
C ASP A 37 -10.66 5.34 35.40
N LYS A 38 -9.68 6.23 35.53
CA LYS A 38 -9.74 7.38 36.45
C LYS A 38 -10.70 8.46 35.96
N GLU A 39 -10.61 8.83 34.68
CA GLU A 39 -11.33 9.97 34.13
C GLU A 39 -12.79 9.65 33.82
N ARG A 40 -13.10 8.37 33.54
CA ARG A 40 -14.42 7.87 33.12
C ARG A 40 -15.08 8.79 32.08
N PRO A 41 -14.47 8.96 30.90
CA PRO A 41 -14.96 9.90 29.89
C PRO A 41 -16.27 9.44 29.26
N ASP A 42 -17.00 10.37 28.65
CA ASP A 42 -18.18 10.09 27.85
C ASP A 42 -17.82 9.46 26.49
N SER A 43 -16.65 9.81 25.96
CA SER A 43 -16.10 9.29 24.71
C SER A 43 -14.62 8.98 24.80
N VAL A 44 -14.22 7.92 24.11
CA VAL A 44 -12.82 7.58 23.85
C VAL A 44 -12.58 7.63 22.35
N CYS A 45 -11.75 8.57 21.92
CA CYS A 45 -11.29 8.69 20.54
C CYS A 45 -10.00 7.89 20.34
N ILE A 46 -9.93 7.08 19.30
CA ILE A 46 -8.74 6.29 18.97
C ILE A 46 -8.21 6.72 17.59
N GLU A 47 -6.89 6.90 17.45
CA GLU A 47 -6.20 7.13 16.16
C GLU A 47 -6.21 5.88 15.26
N LEU A 48 -7.40 5.47 14.86
CA LEU A 48 -7.64 4.28 14.08
C LEU A 48 -8.81 4.52 13.13
N ASP A 49 -8.69 4.03 11.90
CA ASP A 49 -9.79 4.04 10.94
C ASP A 49 -10.59 2.74 10.97
N GLU A 50 -11.80 2.76 10.43
CA GLU A 50 -12.73 1.63 10.41
C GLU A 50 -12.11 0.34 9.85
N GLN A 51 -11.34 0.42 8.76
CA GLN A 51 -10.78 -0.78 8.14
C GLN A 51 -9.70 -1.41 9.01
N ARG A 52 -8.85 -0.58 9.64
CA ARG A 52 -7.85 -1.06 10.59
C ARG A 52 -8.49 -1.60 11.86
N PHE A 53 -9.55 -0.95 12.36
CA PHE A 53 -10.34 -1.46 13.49
C PHE A 53 -10.91 -2.85 13.21
N GLN A 54 -11.58 -3.04 12.08
CA GLN A 54 -12.09 -4.36 11.68
C GLN A 54 -10.96 -5.38 11.55
N SER A 55 -9.82 -5.01 10.98
CA SER A 55 -8.67 -5.92 10.89
C SER A 55 -8.15 -6.39 12.26
N ILE A 56 -8.13 -5.50 13.25
CA ILE A 56 -7.67 -5.83 14.61
C ILE A 56 -8.68 -6.77 15.28
N MET A 57 -9.98 -6.44 15.18
CA MET A 57 -11.07 -7.22 15.78
C MET A 57 -11.27 -8.59 15.12
N ASP A 58 -11.11 -8.69 13.80
CA ASP A 58 -11.35 -9.91 13.00
C ASP A 58 -10.04 -10.71 12.72
N SER A 59 -8.98 -10.51 13.50
CA SER A 59 -7.65 -11.13 13.29
C SER A 59 -7.65 -12.67 13.14
N ASN A 60 -8.74 -13.35 13.49
CA ASN A 60 -8.93 -14.79 13.30
C ASN A 60 -9.80 -15.22 12.08
N LYS A 61 -10.64 -14.36 11.48
CA LYS A 61 -11.54 -14.77 10.38
C LYS A 61 -10.86 -14.89 9.02
N TRP A 62 -9.80 -14.12 8.80
CA TRP A 62 -9.10 -14.08 7.49
C TRP A 62 -8.35 -15.38 7.18
N LYS A 63 -7.93 -16.12 8.22
CA LYS A 63 -7.22 -17.39 8.09
C LYS A 63 -8.02 -18.48 7.37
N GLU A 64 -9.35 -18.33 7.32
CA GLU A 64 -10.27 -19.33 6.77
C GLU A 64 -10.93 -18.89 5.45
N THR A 65 -10.62 -17.69 4.93
CA THR A 65 -11.32 -17.13 3.77
C THR A 65 -10.63 -17.51 2.44
N ASP A 66 -11.41 -18.02 1.49
CA ASP A 66 -10.95 -18.32 0.12
C ASP A 66 -10.48 -17.04 -0.61
N ILE A 67 -9.24 -17.05 -1.10
CA ILE A 67 -8.59 -15.95 -1.83
C ILE A 67 -9.40 -15.51 -3.06
N PHE A 68 -10.06 -16.44 -3.76
CA PHE A 68 -10.90 -16.08 -4.92
C PHE A 68 -12.14 -15.28 -4.49
N LYS A 69 -12.71 -15.58 -3.32
CA LYS A 69 -13.81 -14.82 -2.73
C LYS A 69 -13.34 -13.42 -2.33
N VAL A 70 -12.15 -13.30 -1.74
CA VAL A 70 -11.53 -12.01 -1.38
C VAL A 70 -11.30 -11.12 -2.61
N ILE A 71 -10.79 -11.69 -3.71
CA ILE A 71 -10.58 -10.96 -4.97
C ILE A 71 -11.92 -10.52 -5.58
N LYS A 72 -12.92 -11.42 -5.63
CA LYS A 72 -14.25 -11.14 -6.16
C LYS A 72 -14.98 -10.03 -5.38
N GLU A 73 -14.80 -9.99 -4.06
CA GLU A 73 -15.37 -8.99 -3.17
C GLU A 73 -14.59 -7.66 -3.14
N LYS A 74 -13.55 -7.50 -3.98
CA LYS A 74 -12.65 -6.32 -3.99
C LYS A 74 -11.93 -6.09 -2.65
N LYS A 75 -11.78 -7.12 -1.83
CA LYS A 75 -11.11 -7.10 -0.52
C LYS A 75 -9.62 -7.45 -0.60
N ALA A 76 -9.08 -7.65 -1.80
CA ALA A 76 -7.68 -8.02 -2.01
C ALA A 76 -6.69 -7.02 -1.40
N THR A 77 -6.96 -5.72 -1.51
CA THR A 77 -6.14 -4.66 -0.90
C THR A 77 -6.15 -4.73 0.63
N LEU A 78 -7.31 -5.00 1.23
CA LEU A 78 -7.45 -5.18 2.68
C LEU A 78 -6.68 -6.41 3.16
N LEU A 79 -6.77 -7.53 2.44
CA LEU A 79 -6.00 -8.74 2.74
C LEU A 79 -4.48 -8.48 2.66
N LEU A 80 -4.00 -7.83 1.60
CA LEU A 80 -2.57 -7.50 1.46
C LEU A 80 -2.09 -6.57 2.57
N MET A 81 -2.90 -5.59 2.94
CA MET A 81 -2.61 -4.69 4.06
C MET A 81 -2.54 -5.47 5.38
N ASN A 82 -3.50 -6.36 5.64
CA ASN A 82 -3.51 -7.20 6.84
C ASN A 82 -2.29 -8.12 6.87
N LEU A 83 -1.90 -8.74 5.76
CA LEU A 83 -0.70 -9.57 5.67
C LEU A 83 0.58 -8.77 5.90
N ALA A 84 0.70 -7.57 5.33
CA ALA A 84 1.85 -6.69 5.55
C ALA A 84 1.94 -6.26 7.02
N ILE A 85 0.81 -5.88 7.62
CA ILE A 85 0.70 -5.52 9.03
C ILE A 85 1.05 -6.74 9.90
N SER A 86 0.47 -7.91 9.65
CA SER A 86 0.76 -9.14 10.40
C SER A 86 2.21 -9.59 10.26
N SER A 87 2.82 -9.47 9.08
CA SER A 87 4.25 -9.76 8.88
C SER A 87 5.13 -8.79 9.67
N PHE A 88 4.82 -7.50 9.64
CA PHE A 88 5.55 -6.49 10.40
C PHE A 88 5.36 -6.69 11.92
N GLN A 89 4.13 -6.95 12.35
CA GLN A 89 3.78 -7.27 13.74
C GLN A 89 4.50 -8.52 14.23
N ASN A 90 4.51 -9.60 13.44
CA ASN A 90 5.22 -10.83 13.79
C ASN A 90 6.74 -10.61 13.91
N ARG A 91 7.32 -9.74 13.06
CA ARG A 91 8.73 -9.37 13.15
C ARG A 91 9.02 -8.58 14.42
N LEU A 92 8.20 -7.57 14.73
CA LEU A 92 8.34 -6.76 15.94
C LEU A 92 8.09 -7.56 17.21
N ALA A 93 7.06 -8.40 17.23
CA ALA A 93 6.73 -9.25 18.37
C ALA A 93 7.86 -10.24 18.69
N LYS A 94 8.49 -10.83 17.68
CA LYS A 94 9.65 -11.73 17.86
C LYS A 94 10.91 -11.00 18.37
N GLN A 95 11.09 -9.74 18.01
CA GLN A 95 12.29 -8.98 18.34
C GLN A 95 12.17 -8.21 19.66
N PHE A 96 10.95 -7.86 20.07
CA PHE A 96 10.73 -6.93 21.19
C PHE A 96 9.74 -7.42 22.25
N ASP A 97 9.18 -8.63 22.13
CA ASP A 97 8.12 -9.18 23.03
C ASP A 97 6.93 -8.22 23.25
N ILE A 98 6.67 -7.34 22.26
CA ILE A 98 5.63 -6.30 22.30
C ILE A 98 4.73 -6.48 21.09
N LYS A 99 3.41 -6.37 21.29
CA LYS A 99 2.43 -6.35 20.18
C LYS A 99 2.19 -4.89 19.75
N PRO A 100 2.54 -4.51 18.51
CA PRO A 100 2.30 -3.14 18.02
C PRO A 100 0.81 -2.79 18.04
N GLY A 101 0.47 -1.55 18.43
CA GLY A 101 -0.91 -1.08 18.53
C GLY A 101 -1.63 -1.48 19.83
N GLN A 102 -0.90 -1.98 20.84
CA GLN A 102 -1.47 -2.37 22.14
C GLN A 102 -2.17 -1.21 22.85
N GLU A 103 -1.65 0.00 22.73
CA GLU A 103 -2.25 1.20 23.29
C GLU A 103 -3.62 1.52 22.69
N MET A 104 -3.79 1.30 21.37
CA MET A 104 -5.08 1.49 20.70
C MET A 104 -6.07 0.40 21.10
N ILE A 105 -5.62 -0.87 21.16
CA ILE A 105 -6.45 -2.00 21.61
C ILE A 105 -6.92 -1.78 23.04
N GLN A 106 -6.01 -1.38 23.94
CA GLN A 106 -6.34 -1.08 25.32
C GLN A 106 -7.34 0.07 25.40
N GLY A 107 -7.19 1.12 24.59
CA GLY A 107 -8.17 2.21 24.53
C GLY A 107 -9.57 1.74 24.11
N ILE A 108 -9.65 0.84 23.12
CA ILE A 108 -10.91 0.20 22.68
C ILE A 108 -11.55 -0.63 23.80
N GLU A 109 -10.74 -1.43 24.50
CA GLU A 109 -11.19 -2.28 25.60
C GLU A 109 -11.66 -1.44 26.79
N SER A 110 -10.86 -0.47 27.24
CA SER A 110 -11.20 0.43 28.33
C SER A 110 -12.46 1.25 28.02
N ALA A 111 -12.65 1.71 26.78
CA ALA A 111 -13.89 2.39 26.37
C ALA A 111 -15.13 1.53 26.60
N LYS A 112 -15.06 0.23 26.25
CA LYS A 112 -16.15 -0.73 26.50
C LYS A 112 -16.35 -0.98 27.99
N GLU A 113 -15.27 -1.14 28.75
CA GLU A 113 -15.33 -1.39 30.21
C GLU A 113 -16.01 -0.25 30.97
N VAL A 114 -15.72 1.00 30.61
CA VAL A 114 -16.31 2.18 31.28
C VAL A 114 -17.67 2.59 30.71
N GLY A 115 -18.09 2.00 29.59
CA GLY A 115 -19.34 2.34 28.89
C GLY A 115 -19.27 3.64 28.09
N ALA A 116 -18.07 4.06 27.68
CA ALA A 116 -17.87 5.26 26.87
C ALA A 116 -18.19 5.01 25.38
N ASN A 117 -18.54 6.08 24.67
CA ASN A 117 -18.68 6.02 23.23
C ASN A 117 -17.30 5.86 22.56
N LEU A 118 -17.13 4.79 21.78
CA LEU A 118 -15.91 4.60 21.00
C LEU A 118 -15.99 5.40 19.70
N VAL A 119 -15.03 6.31 19.50
CA VAL A 119 -14.91 7.12 18.28
C VAL A 119 -13.63 6.75 17.53
N LEU A 120 -13.78 6.18 16.33
CA LEU A 120 -12.67 5.99 15.40
C LEU A 120 -12.35 7.35 14.76
N ALA A 121 -11.25 7.96 15.19
CA ALA A 121 -10.98 9.37 14.94
C ALA A 121 -10.06 9.62 13.73
N ASP A 122 -9.45 8.57 13.17
CA ASP A 122 -8.46 8.75 12.10
C ASP A 122 -9.07 8.58 10.70
N ARG A 123 -8.40 9.20 9.73
CA ARG A 123 -8.73 9.09 8.32
C ARG A 123 -8.36 7.70 7.81
N ASN A 124 -9.14 7.22 6.84
CA ASN A 124 -8.80 6.02 6.11
C ASN A 124 -7.37 6.08 5.55
N ILE A 125 -6.56 5.09 5.92
CA ILE A 125 -5.15 5.05 5.54
C ILE A 125 -4.93 4.97 4.01
N GLN A 126 -5.85 4.37 3.24
CA GLN A 126 -5.76 4.31 1.78
C GLN A 126 -5.94 5.69 1.14
N ILE A 127 -6.78 6.54 1.74
CA ILE A 127 -6.96 7.93 1.29
C ILE A 127 -5.68 8.73 1.56
N THR A 128 -5.10 8.58 2.75
CA THR A 128 -3.80 9.17 3.12
C THR A 128 -2.71 8.81 2.11
N PHE A 129 -2.52 7.51 1.82
CA PHE A 129 -1.52 7.07 0.83
C PHE A 129 -1.83 7.53 -0.59
N SER A 130 -3.11 7.58 -0.98
CA SER A 130 -3.50 8.09 -2.31
C SER A 130 -3.17 9.56 -2.47
N ARG A 131 -3.38 10.37 -1.42
CA ARG A 131 -3.02 11.80 -1.39
C ARG A 131 -1.51 12.01 -1.42
N ILE A 132 -0.75 11.23 -0.65
CA ILE A 132 0.72 11.19 -0.72
C ILE A 132 1.17 10.96 -2.17
N TRP A 133 0.66 9.90 -2.82
CA TRP A 133 1.06 9.56 -4.19
C TRP A 133 0.62 10.60 -5.23
N GLY A 134 -0.46 11.33 -4.97
CA GLY A 134 -0.89 12.46 -5.78
C GLY A 134 0.06 13.67 -5.67
N ASN A 135 0.61 13.93 -4.48
CA ASN A 135 1.28 15.20 -4.16
C ASN A 135 2.79 15.22 -4.47
N ILE A 136 3.47 14.07 -4.46
CA ILE A 136 4.95 14.02 -4.52
C ILE A 136 5.56 14.16 -5.94
N GLY A 137 4.75 14.17 -7.00
CA GLY A 137 5.23 14.26 -8.39
C GLY A 137 6.11 13.08 -8.84
N LEU A 138 6.65 13.10 -10.07
CA LEU A 138 7.45 11.99 -10.62
C LEU A 138 8.82 11.84 -9.93
N LYS A 139 9.51 12.95 -9.67
CA LYS A 139 10.81 12.96 -8.98
C LYS A 139 10.70 12.40 -7.55
N GLY A 140 9.71 12.87 -6.78
CA GLY A 140 9.47 12.39 -5.43
C GLY A 140 9.05 10.91 -5.39
N LYS A 141 8.25 10.44 -6.36
CA LYS A 141 7.96 9.00 -6.52
C LYS A 141 9.22 8.18 -6.72
N SER A 142 10.09 8.61 -7.63
CA SER A 142 11.34 7.90 -7.90
C SER A 142 12.25 7.86 -6.68
N GLN A 143 12.39 8.98 -5.96
CA GLN A 143 13.20 9.05 -4.74
C GLN A 143 12.63 8.14 -3.65
N LEU A 144 11.32 8.23 -3.37
CA LEU A 144 10.67 7.38 -2.37
C LEU A 144 10.80 5.88 -2.70
N LEU A 145 10.61 5.50 -3.96
CA LEU A 145 10.78 4.11 -4.40
C LEU A 145 12.22 3.64 -4.23
N MET A 146 13.21 4.48 -4.57
CA MET A 146 14.62 4.16 -4.37
C MET A 146 14.99 4.06 -2.88
N SER A 147 14.45 4.93 -2.03
CA SER A 147 14.65 4.86 -0.57
C SER A 147 14.08 3.58 0.03
N VAL A 148 12.86 3.19 -0.36
CA VAL A 148 12.25 1.92 0.08
C VAL A 148 13.03 0.71 -0.44
N PHE A 149 13.47 0.75 -1.71
CA PHE A 149 14.32 -0.29 -2.27
C PHE A 149 15.62 -0.41 -1.46
N TYR A 150 16.32 0.70 -1.25
CA TYR A 150 17.55 0.72 -0.46
C TYR A 150 17.34 0.22 0.97
N SER A 151 16.24 0.60 1.65
CA SER A 151 15.97 0.14 3.02
C SER A 151 15.69 -1.37 3.11
N ILE A 152 15.15 -1.99 2.06
CA ILE A 152 14.88 -3.44 2.03
C ILE A 152 16.17 -4.23 1.76
N PHE A 153 17.07 -3.68 0.95
CA PHE A 153 18.32 -4.34 0.56
C PHE A 153 19.52 -3.96 1.45
N SER A 154 19.41 -2.89 2.23
CA SER A 154 20.40 -2.54 3.26
C SER A 154 20.27 -3.52 4.43
N LYS A 155 21.38 -4.17 4.79
CA LYS A 155 21.50 -5.05 5.96
C LYS A 155 21.91 -4.27 7.22
N GLU A 156 21.53 -3.00 7.34
CA GLU A 156 21.81 -2.23 8.54
C GLU A 156 20.86 -2.67 9.67
N THR A 157 21.42 -3.44 10.61
CA THR A 157 20.77 -3.75 11.88
C THR A 157 20.91 -2.52 12.78
N ILE A 158 19.78 -1.90 13.14
CA ILE A 158 19.74 -0.83 14.14
C ILE A 158 20.22 -1.41 15.48
N SER A 159 21.24 -0.80 16.07
CA SER A 159 21.76 -1.22 17.37
C SER A 159 20.80 -0.86 18.51
N GLU A 160 20.89 -1.56 19.63
CA GLU A 160 20.05 -1.28 20.82
C GLU A 160 20.30 0.13 21.39
N GLU A 161 21.54 0.64 21.26
CA GLU A 161 21.90 2.02 21.61
C GLU A 161 21.30 3.07 20.67
N GLU A 162 21.23 2.79 19.35
CA GLU A 162 20.53 3.67 18.41
C GLU A 162 19.02 3.69 18.67
N LEU A 163 18.45 2.54 19.04
CA LEU A 163 17.04 2.42 19.40
C LEU A 163 16.70 3.25 20.65
N GLU A 164 17.52 3.16 21.70
CA GLU A 164 17.34 3.96 22.92
C GLU A 164 17.49 5.46 22.63
N LYS A 165 18.47 5.84 21.81
CA LYS A 165 18.58 7.23 21.34
C LYS A 165 17.33 7.68 20.58
N MET A 166 16.70 6.81 19.78
CA MET A 166 15.45 7.12 19.09
C MET A 166 14.21 7.17 20.00
N LYS A 167 14.26 6.71 21.26
CA LYS A 167 13.10 6.76 22.18
C LYS A 167 12.91 8.13 22.85
N SER A 168 13.93 8.99 22.82
CA SER A 168 13.80 10.32 23.43
C SER A 168 12.89 11.22 22.59
N LYS A 169 12.03 12.01 23.24
CA LYS A 169 11.13 12.95 22.55
C LYS A 169 11.89 13.91 21.63
N ASP A 170 13.10 14.31 22.03
CA ASP A 170 13.89 15.31 21.31
C ASP A 170 14.51 14.74 20.02
N THR A 171 14.97 13.48 20.02
CA THR A 171 15.47 12.83 18.79
C THR A 171 14.34 12.43 17.85
N LEU A 172 13.18 12.01 18.37
CA LEU A 172 11.99 11.77 17.55
C LEU A 172 11.53 13.06 16.87
N ASN A 173 11.46 14.16 17.62
CA ASN A 173 11.12 15.46 17.06
C ASN A 173 12.16 15.94 16.04
N ALA A 174 13.46 15.71 16.27
CA ALA A 174 14.51 16.06 15.33
C ALA A 174 14.42 15.25 14.02
N VAL A 175 14.25 13.92 14.10
CA VAL A 175 14.09 13.05 12.91
C VAL A 175 12.80 13.39 12.15
N LEU A 176 11.71 13.67 12.88
CA LEU A 176 10.47 14.12 12.26
C LEU A 176 10.67 15.48 11.58
N THR A 177 11.39 16.42 12.22
CA THR A 177 11.72 17.73 11.65
C THR A 177 12.54 17.57 10.37
N ASP A 178 13.65 16.82 10.41
CA ASP A 178 14.51 16.55 9.25
C ASP A 178 13.74 15.87 8.10
N PHE A 179 12.85 14.93 8.43
CA PHE A 179 11.98 14.28 7.45
C PHE A 179 11.00 15.27 6.83
N THR A 180 10.41 16.14 7.63
CA THR A 180 9.48 17.18 7.15
C THR A 180 10.17 18.25 6.30
N GLU A 181 11.42 18.60 6.60
CA GLU A 181 12.22 19.52 5.80
C GLU A 181 12.69 18.87 4.48
N SER A 182 13.06 17.59 4.52
CA SER A 182 13.51 16.83 3.34
C SER A 182 12.35 16.46 2.40
N PHE A 183 11.17 16.22 2.96
CA PHE A 183 9.97 15.82 2.21
C PHE A 183 8.73 16.63 2.61
N PRO A 184 8.72 17.96 2.39
CA PRO A 184 7.60 18.82 2.78
C PRO A 184 6.28 18.42 2.08
N ARG A 185 6.38 17.86 0.87
CA ARG A 185 5.21 17.34 0.13
C ARG A 185 4.65 16.03 0.69
N LEU A 186 5.41 15.30 1.51
CA LEU A 186 4.94 14.13 2.25
C LEU A 186 4.28 14.54 3.57
N LYS A 187 4.84 15.55 4.25
CA LYS A 187 4.35 16.03 5.54
C LYS A 187 2.85 16.35 5.50
N THR A 188 2.43 17.17 4.54
CA THR A 188 1.04 17.66 4.50
C THR A 188 0.00 16.54 4.54
N PRO A 189 0.00 15.57 3.59
CA PRO A 189 -0.98 14.48 3.65
C PRO A 189 -0.73 13.46 4.75
N LEU A 190 0.51 13.29 5.24
CA LEU A 190 0.84 12.27 6.24
C LEU A 190 0.60 12.74 7.69
N ILE A 191 0.74 14.04 7.95
CA ILE A 191 0.71 14.64 9.29
C ILE A 191 -0.34 15.75 9.32
N ASP A 192 -0.10 16.88 8.65
CA ASP A 192 -0.93 18.09 8.82
C ASP A 192 -2.42 17.84 8.55
N GLU A 193 -2.76 17.18 7.43
CA GLU A 193 -4.16 16.84 7.10
C GLU A 193 -4.77 15.80 8.04
N ARG A 194 -3.95 14.92 8.62
CA ARG A 194 -4.41 13.93 9.60
C ARG A 194 -4.66 14.60 10.95
N ASP A 195 -3.82 15.57 11.34
CA ASP A 195 -4.03 16.38 12.54
C ASP A 195 -5.35 17.15 12.44
N GLN A 196 -5.64 17.75 11.29
CA GLN A 196 -6.94 18.40 11.03
C GLN A 196 -8.11 17.43 11.15
N TYR A 197 -8.00 16.24 10.54
CA TYR A 197 -9.05 15.22 10.59
C TYR A 197 -9.27 14.71 12.02
N LEU A 198 -8.19 14.39 12.73
CA LEU A 198 -8.21 13.92 14.12
C LEU A 198 -8.77 14.99 15.05
N ALA A 199 -8.31 16.24 14.92
CA ALA A 199 -8.80 17.36 15.70
C ALA A 199 -10.30 17.52 15.54
N GLN A 200 -10.80 17.56 14.30
CA GLN A 200 -12.24 17.69 14.05
C GLN A 200 -13.03 16.49 14.60
N LYS A 201 -12.53 15.25 14.46
CA LYS A 201 -13.18 14.06 15.02
C LYS A 201 -13.22 14.04 16.55
N ILE A 202 -12.17 14.54 17.20
CA ILE A 202 -12.12 14.69 18.67
C ILE A 202 -13.07 15.79 19.12
N LYS A 203 -13.07 16.93 18.40
CA LYS A 203 -13.98 18.06 18.63
C LYS A 203 -15.44 17.63 18.52
N ASP A 204 -15.79 16.80 17.55
CA ASP A 204 -17.18 16.36 17.30
C ASP A 204 -17.60 15.12 18.11
N ALA A 205 -16.69 14.53 18.91
CA ALA A 205 -17.02 13.35 19.72
C ALA A 205 -18.17 13.66 20.70
N PRO A 206 -19.05 12.71 21.04
CA PRO A 206 -20.17 12.99 21.95
C PRO A 206 -19.72 13.17 23.41
N GLY A 207 -20.48 13.96 24.17
CA GLY A 207 -20.29 14.14 25.63
C GLY A 207 -19.32 15.25 26.03
N LYS A 208 -19.22 15.54 27.32
CA LYS A 208 -18.48 16.68 27.88
C LYS A 208 -17.03 16.35 28.21
N LYS A 209 -16.72 15.10 28.55
CA LYS A 209 -15.36 14.64 28.80
C LYS A 209 -14.93 13.63 27.74
N VAL A 210 -13.89 13.96 27.00
CA VAL A 210 -13.36 13.13 25.90
C VAL A 210 -11.91 12.80 26.17
N VAL A 211 -11.57 11.51 26.07
CA VAL A 211 -10.17 11.06 26.08
C VAL A 211 -9.78 10.66 24.66
N ALA A 212 -8.66 11.14 24.14
CA ALA A 212 -8.13 10.76 22.83
C ALA A 212 -6.80 10.02 22.98
N VAL A 213 -6.73 8.78 22.48
CA VAL A 213 -5.52 7.96 22.41
C VAL A 213 -4.91 8.13 21.03
N ILE A 214 -3.81 8.87 20.97
CA ILE A 214 -3.17 9.29 19.71
C ILE A 214 -1.66 9.09 19.79
N GLY A 215 -0.98 9.01 18.64
CA GLY A 215 0.46 9.02 18.55
C GLY A 215 1.03 10.35 19.02
N ALA A 216 2.13 10.30 19.78
CA ALA A 216 2.74 11.50 20.37
C ALA A 216 3.10 12.58 19.32
N ALA A 217 3.40 12.18 18.08
CA ALA A 217 3.72 13.08 16.97
C ALA A 217 2.52 13.95 16.52
N HIS A 218 1.28 13.51 16.77
CA HIS A 218 0.06 14.21 16.37
C HIS A 218 -0.42 15.23 17.43
N VAL A 219 0.01 15.08 18.69
CA VAL A 219 -0.42 15.95 19.81
C VAL A 219 -0.17 17.45 19.52
N PRO A 220 1.02 17.88 19.05
CA PRO A 220 1.27 19.30 18.82
C PRO A 220 0.41 19.89 17.68
N GLY A 221 0.15 19.12 16.63
CA GLY A 221 -0.69 19.53 15.52
C GLY A 221 -2.16 19.61 15.92
N ILE A 222 -2.69 18.57 16.57
CA ILE A 222 -4.07 18.54 17.07
C ILE A 222 -4.33 19.69 18.04
N THR A 223 -3.40 19.97 18.97
CA THR A 223 -3.56 21.07 19.94
C THR A 223 -3.71 22.43 19.25
N LYS A 224 -3.16 22.61 18.06
CA LYS A 224 -3.34 23.83 17.25
C LYS A 224 -4.63 23.78 16.44
N GLU A 225 -4.90 22.65 15.79
CA GLU A 225 -6.01 22.49 14.85
C GLU A 225 -7.37 22.32 15.51
N ILE A 226 -7.43 21.97 16.80
CA ILE A 226 -8.69 21.75 17.55
C ILE A 226 -9.58 22.99 17.64
N TYR A 227 -9.00 24.18 17.51
CA TYR A 227 -9.71 25.46 17.54
C TYR A 227 -10.27 25.88 16.18
N ASN A 228 -9.91 25.17 15.10
CA ASN A 228 -10.39 25.43 13.76
C ASN A 228 -11.56 24.49 13.41
N ASP A 229 -12.28 24.81 12.33
CA ASP A 229 -13.26 23.92 11.71
C ASP A 229 -12.67 23.31 10.44
N HIS A 230 -12.73 21.99 10.32
CA HIS A 230 -12.16 21.23 9.20
C HIS A 230 -13.22 20.47 8.43
N ASP A 231 -13.15 20.55 7.10
CA ASP A 231 -14.01 19.78 6.22
C ASP A 231 -13.53 18.33 6.12
N LEU A 232 -14.13 17.46 6.95
CA LEU A 232 -13.88 16.01 6.93
C LEU A 232 -14.17 15.38 5.57
N VAL A 233 -15.16 15.88 4.82
CA VAL A 233 -15.52 15.35 3.51
C VAL A 233 -14.42 15.63 2.52
N ALA A 234 -13.90 16.86 2.48
CA ALA A 234 -12.76 17.21 1.65
C ALA A 234 -11.53 16.37 2.04
N LEU A 235 -11.22 16.27 3.33
CA LEU A 235 -10.07 15.51 3.85
C LEU A 235 -10.16 14.00 3.56
N ALA A 236 -11.38 13.46 3.43
CA ALA A 236 -11.66 12.07 3.08
C ALA A 236 -11.78 11.80 1.56
N GLN A 237 -11.55 12.79 0.69
CA GLN A 237 -11.55 12.58 -0.76
C GLN A 237 -10.17 12.29 -1.33
N THR A 238 -10.11 11.35 -2.29
CA THR A 238 -8.89 11.07 -3.05
C THR A 238 -8.72 12.04 -4.22
N PRO A 239 -7.47 12.43 -4.57
CA PRO A 239 -7.24 13.31 -5.70
C PRO A 239 -7.71 12.69 -7.03
N PRO A 240 -8.20 13.49 -7.98
CA PRO A 240 -8.69 12.98 -9.26
C PRO A 240 -7.55 12.33 -10.06
N LYS A 241 -7.85 11.21 -10.73
CA LYS A 241 -6.87 10.52 -11.58
C LYS A 241 -6.63 11.34 -12.85
N SER A 242 -5.36 11.60 -13.17
CA SER A 242 -5.00 12.22 -14.46
C SER A 242 -5.42 11.32 -15.64
N LYS A 243 -5.98 11.95 -16.68
CA LYS A 243 -6.32 11.27 -17.94
C LYS A 243 -5.12 11.14 -18.89
N ILE A 244 -4.04 11.90 -18.67
CA ILE A 244 -2.87 11.98 -19.56
C ILE A 244 -2.21 10.61 -19.79
N PRO A 245 -1.95 9.77 -18.75
CA PRO A 245 -1.32 8.46 -18.97
C PRO A 245 -2.18 7.53 -19.84
N LYS A 246 -3.51 7.63 -19.76
CA LYS A 246 -4.41 6.87 -20.62
C LYS A 246 -4.29 7.31 -22.08
N ILE A 247 -4.21 8.62 -22.32
CA ILE A 247 -4.06 9.17 -23.67
C ILE A 247 -2.73 8.72 -24.28
N ILE A 248 -1.62 8.90 -23.56
CA ILE A 248 -0.29 8.48 -24.03
C ILE A 248 -0.24 6.96 -24.24
N GLY A 249 -0.83 6.19 -23.33
CA GLY A 249 -0.88 4.74 -23.44
C GLY A 249 -1.62 4.22 -24.68
N TRP A 250 -2.62 4.95 -25.17
CA TRP A 250 -3.34 4.58 -26.41
C TRP A 250 -2.69 5.12 -27.68
N ALA A 251 -1.91 6.19 -27.61
CA ALA A 251 -1.26 6.77 -28.79
C ALA A 251 -0.28 5.78 -29.46
N ILE A 252 0.49 5.02 -28.65
CA ILE A 252 1.49 4.08 -29.16
C ILE A 252 0.84 2.90 -29.92
N PRO A 253 -0.15 2.16 -29.36
CA PRO A 253 -0.84 1.11 -30.10
C PRO A 253 -1.55 1.61 -31.36
N ILE A 254 -2.20 2.79 -31.30
CA ILE A 254 -2.88 3.37 -32.47
C ILE A 254 -1.88 3.65 -33.59
N LEU A 255 -0.73 4.25 -33.27
CA LEU A 255 0.32 4.52 -34.26
C LEU A 255 0.82 3.21 -34.88
N LEU A 256 1.13 2.22 -34.06
CA LEU A 256 1.64 0.93 -34.52
C LEU A 256 0.62 0.18 -35.41
N LEU A 257 -0.65 0.13 -35.00
CA LEU A 257 -1.72 -0.46 -35.80
C LEU A 257 -1.94 0.30 -37.12
N SER A 258 -1.81 1.63 -37.10
CA SER A 258 -1.91 2.45 -38.31
C SER A 258 -0.78 2.15 -39.30
N ILE A 259 0.45 1.95 -38.80
CA ILE A 259 1.61 1.55 -39.61
C ILE A 259 1.34 0.18 -40.26
N ILE A 260 0.93 -0.82 -39.48
CA ILE A 260 0.64 -2.16 -39.99
C ILE A 260 -0.50 -2.11 -41.02
N ALA A 261 -1.58 -1.39 -40.73
CA ALA A 261 -2.71 -1.24 -41.64
C ALA A 261 -2.31 -0.57 -42.96
N TYR A 262 -1.49 0.48 -42.90
CA TYR A 262 -0.96 1.12 -44.11
C TYR A 262 -0.10 0.16 -44.92
N THR A 263 0.83 -0.58 -44.29
CA THR A 263 1.64 -1.58 -44.99
C THR A 263 0.77 -2.65 -45.63
N PHE A 264 -0.29 -3.12 -44.97
CA PHE A 264 -1.24 -4.07 -45.58
C PHE A 264 -1.92 -3.53 -46.83
N ILE A 265 -2.28 -2.24 -46.85
CA ILE A 265 -2.90 -1.59 -48.01
C ILE A 265 -1.89 -1.44 -49.15
N ALA A 266 -0.65 -1.05 -48.84
CA ALA A 266 0.41 -0.85 -49.84
C ALA A 266 0.99 -2.17 -50.37
N ASN A 267 1.22 -3.14 -49.49
CA ASN A 267 1.80 -4.44 -49.76
C ASN A 267 1.24 -5.50 -48.78
N PRO A 268 0.21 -6.27 -49.18
CA PRO A 268 -0.42 -7.26 -48.32
C PRO A 268 0.52 -8.33 -47.74
N SER A 269 1.55 -8.75 -48.48
CA SER A 269 2.51 -9.76 -47.97
C SER A 269 3.39 -9.16 -46.88
N ALA A 270 3.89 -7.93 -47.09
CA ALA A 270 4.69 -7.24 -46.08
C ALA A 270 3.87 -6.92 -44.82
N GLY A 271 2.60 -6.55 -44.96
CA GLY A 271 1.69 -6.37 -43.82
C GLY A 271 1.48 -7.66 -43.04
N PHE A 272 1.36 -8.80 -43.73
CA PHE A 272 1.27 -10.11 -43.09
C PHE A 272 2.56 -10.45 -42.33
N ASP A 273 3.73 -10.19 -42.92
CA ASP A 273 5.02 -10.42 -42.27
C ASP A 273 5.18 -9.56 -41.01
N GLN A 274 4.75 -8.30 -41.03
CA GLN A 274 4.70 -7.43 -39.85
C GLN A 274 3.80 -7.98 -38.74
N ALA A 275 2.58 -8.40 -39.09
CA ALA A 275 1.63 -8.94 -38.13
C ALA A 275 2.15 -10.26 -37.52
N LEU A 276 2.73 -11.13 -38.33
CA LEU A 276 3.32 -12.38 -37.88
C LEU A 276 4.53 -12.12 -36.98
N SER A 277 5.41 -11.21 -37.37
CA SER A 277 6.58 -10.82 -36.57
C SER A 277 6.16 -10.25 -35.21
N TRP A 278 5.14 -9.38 -35.19
CA TRP A 278 4.58 -8.85 -33.95
C TRP A 278 4.10 -9.97 -33.01
N VAL A 279 3.32 -10.91 -33.55
CA VAL A 279 2.81 -12.06 -32.80
C VAL A 279 3.95 -12.92 -32.26
N LEU A 280 4.96 -13.22 -33.08
CA LEU A 280 6.07 -14.08 -32.69
C LEU A 280 6.96 -13.44 -31.63
N TRP A 281 7.32 -12.16 -31.78
CA TRP A 281 8.17 -11.47 -30.79
C TRP A 281 7.46 -11.31 -29.45
N THR A 282 6.22 -10.81 -29.46
CA THR A 282 5.46 -10.57 -28.22
C THR A 282 5.05 -11.88 -27.56
N GLY A 283 4.52 -12.83 -28.33
CA GLY A 283 4.09 -14.15 -27.85
C GLY A 283 5.23 -14.97 -27.29
N SER A 284 6.29 -15.17 -28.08
CA SER A 284 7.38 -16.08 -27.70
C SER A 284 8.17 -15.57 -26.50
N LEU A 285 8.53 -14.29 -26.46
CA LEU A 285 9.27 -13.74 -25.31
C LEU A 285 8.43 -13.72 -24.04
N SER A 286 7.13 -13.45 -24.13
CA SER A 286 6.21 -13.58 -22.98
C SER A 286 6.11 -15.02 -22.49
N ALA A 287 6.01 -15.99 -23.40
CA ALA A 287 5.99 -17.42 -23.08
C ALA A 287 7.30 -17.88 -22.45
N ILE A 288 8.46 -17.42 -22.96
CA ILE A 288 9.76 -17.67 -22.35
C ILE A 288 9.82 -17.10 -20.93
N GLY A 289 9.32 -15.87 -20.71
CA GLY A 289 9.21 -15.30 -19.37
C GLY A 289 8.40 -16.18 -18.41
N ALA A 290 7.23 -16.65 -18.85
CA ALA A 290 6.41 -17.58 -18.07
C ALA A 290 7.11 -18.93 -17.82
N ALA A 291 7.87 -19.42 -18.79
CA ALA A 291 8.61 -20.69 -18.70
C ALA A 291 9.79 -20.59 -17.72
N VAL A 292 10.55 -19.49 -17.75
CA VAL A 292 11.63 -19.21 -16.78
C VAL A 292 11.09 -19.12 -15.35
N ALA A 293 9.86 -18.64 -15.18
CA ALA A 293 9.15 -18.66 -13.89
C ALA A 293 8.72 -20.07 -13.43
N LEU A 294 8.97 -21.11 -14.23
CA LEU A 294 8.46 -22.48 -14.04
C LEU A 294 6.92 -22.51 -13.92
N GLY A 295 6.28 -21.68 -14.76
CA GLY A 295 4.84 -21.59 -14.90
C GLY A 295 4.23 -22.91 -15.37
N HIS A 296 2.95 -23.08 -15.09
CA HIS A 296 2.15 -24.17 -15.61
C HIS A 296 2.13 -24.10 -17.15
N PRO A 297 2.15 -25.23 -17.88
CA PRO A 297 2.15 -25.22 -19.35
C PRO A 297 1.01 -24.38 -19.96
N LEU A 298 -0.17 -24.40 -19.35
CA LEU A 298 -1.30 -23.56 -19.79
C LEU A 298 -1.09 -22.07 -19.51
N ALA A 299 -0.33 -21.70 -18.48
CA ALA A 299 0.04 -20.30 -18.24
C ALA A 299 1.04 -19.82 -19.30
N ILE A 300 2.00 -20.67 -19.69
CA ILE A 300 2.95 -20.39 -20.78
C ILE A 300 2.20 -20.21 -22.11
N LEU A 301 1.25 -21.09 -22.41
CA LEU A 301 0.41 -20.96 -23.60
C LEU A 301 -0.46 -19.69 -23.55
N ALA A 302 -1.06 -19.39 -22.39
CA ALA A 302 -1.84 -18.18 -22.20
C ALA A 302 -0.99 -16.91 -22.39
N ALA A 303 0.27 -16.92 -21.94
CA ALA A 303 1.21 -15.84 -22.21
C ALA A 303 1.44 -15.66 -23.72
N PHE A 304 1.72 -16.74 -24.45
CA PHE A 304 1.94 -16.70 -25.90
C PHE A 304 0.74 -16.11 -26.65
N VAL A 305 -0.46 -16.60 -26.36
CA VAL A 305 -1.68 -16.22 -27.09
C VAL A 305 -2.17 -14.82 -26.73
N SER A 306 -2.05 -14.43 -25.46
CA SER A 306 -2.55 -13.13 -25.00
C SER A 306 -1.59 -11.97 -25.27
N ALA A 307 -0.28 -12.22 -25.35
CA ALA A 307 0.71 -11.16 -25.48
C ALA A 307 0.51 -10.25 -26.70
N PRO A 308 0.28 -10.74 -27.93
CA PRO A 308 0.14 -9.88 -29.11
C PRO A 308 -0.99 -8.85 -29.00
N ILE A 309 -2.04 -9.18 -28.25
CA ILE A 309 -3.21 -8.32 -28.03
C ILE A 309 -2.99 -7.42 -26.82
N THR A 310 -2.49 -7.99 -25.73
CA THR A 310 -2.34 -7.28 -24.45
C THR A 310 -1.21 -6.25 -24.49
N THR A 311 -0.13 -6.47 -25.24
CA THR A 311 0.93 -5.47 -25.44
C THR A 311 0.43 -4.23 -26.21
N LEU A 312 -0.64 -4.38 -26.99
CA LEU A 312 -1.36 -3.27 -27.65
C LEU A 312 -2.42 -2.61 -26.75
N HIS A 313 -2.62 -3.11 -25.53
CA HIS A 313 -3.62 -2.61 -24.59
C HIS A 313 -2.94 -2.00 -23.36
N PRO A 314 -2.99 -0.66 -23.15
CA PRO A 314 -2.19 0.00 -22.12
C PRO A 314 -2.57 -0.35 -20.67
N LEU A 315 -3.69 -1.06 -20.45
CA LEU A 315 -4.18 -1.40 -19.11
C LEU A 315 -4.11 -2.89 -18.78
N ILE A 316 -3.83 -3.77 -19.75
CA ILE A 316 -3.86 -5.22 -19.54
C ILE A 316 -2.55 -5.77 -20.08
N ALA A 317 -1.76 -6.42 -19.23
CA ALA A 317 -0.50 -7.04 -19.64
C ALA A 317 -0.63 -8.56 -19.67
N ALA A 318 0.10 -9.21 -20.59
CA ALA A 318 0.09 -10.66 -20.80
C ALA A 318 0.36 -11.46 -19.52
N GLY A 319 1.22 -10.92 -18.64
CA GLY A 319 1.53 -11.53 -17.36
C GLY A 319 0.34 -11.68 -16.45
N TRP A 320 -0.64 -10.76 -16.47
CA TRP A 320 -1.87 -10.92 -15.69
C TRP A 320 -2.73 -12.07 -16.19
N VAL A 321 -2.84 -12.25 -17.50
CA VAL A 321 -3.57 -13.40 -18.10
C VAL A 321 -2.87 -14.71 -17.73
N SER A 322 -1.56 -14.78 -17.96
CA SER A 322 -0.72 -15.93 -17.59
C SER A 322 -0.77 -16.23 -16.08
N GLY A 323 -0.70 -15.20 -15.25
CA GLY A 323 -0.76 -15.28 -13.79
C GLY A 323 -2.10 -15.76 -13.27
N ILE A 324 -3.22 -15.35 -13.87
CA ILE A 324 -4.56 -15.88 -13.54
C ILE A 324 -4.65 -17.36 -13.87
N VAL A 325 -4.18 -17.77 -15.06
CA VAL A 325 -4.16 -19.18 -15.45
C VAL A 325 -3.26 -19.97 -14.50
N GLN A 326 -2.08 -19.43 -14.15
CA GLN A 326 -1.19 -20.02 -13.15
C GLN A 326 -1.89 -20.21 -11.80
N ALA A 327 -2.56 -19.17 -11.29
CA ALA A 327 -3.25 -19.23 -10.01
C ALA A 327 -4.46 -20.18 -10.04
N PHE A 328 -5.10 -20.34 -11.20
CA PHE A 328 -6.23 -21.26 -11.35
C PHE A 328 -5.79 -22.73 -11.24
N PHE A 329 -4.68 -23.10 -11.90
CA PHE A 329 -4.16 -24.48 -11.91
C PHE A 329 -3.24 -24.80 -10.73
N ARG A 330 -2.47 -23.82 -10.24
CA ARG A 330 -1.62 -23.93 -9.04
C ARG A 330 -2.11 -22.98 -7.96
N ARG A 331 -3.29 -23.28 -7.41
CA ARG A 331 -3.97 -22.45 -6.40
C ARG A 331 -3.08 -22.21 -5.18
N PRO A 332 -2.74 -20.94 -4.86
CA PRO A 332 -2.11 -20.60 -3.60
C PRO A 332 -3.06 -20.88 -2.43
N SER A 333 -2.51 -21.31 -1.31
CA SER A 333 -3.24 -21.53 -0.06
C SER A 333 -2.95 -20.41 0.94
N VAL A 334 -3.72 -20.33 2.02
CA VAL A 334 -3.47 -19.38 3.12
C VAL A 334 -2.08 -19.59 3.72
N GLY A 335 -1.64 -20.86 3.86
CA GLY A 335 -0.30 -21.17 4.36
C GLY A 335 0.83 -20.62 3.48
N ASP A 336 0.64 -20.58 2.15
CA ASP A 336 1.61 -19.95 1.24
C ASP A 336 1.73 -18.43 1.49
N PHE A 337 0.67 -17.75 1.97
CA PHE A 337 0.74 -16.34 2.34
C PHE A 337 1.41 -16.11 3.69
N GLU A 338 1.22 -17.02 4.66
CA GLU A 338 1.84 -16.92 5.98
C GLU A 338 3.37 -17.09 5.91
N THR A 339 3.85 -17.98 5.04
CA THR A 339 5.30 -18.18 4.86
C THR A 339 5.93 -17.18 3.90
N LEU A 340 5.12 -16.38 3.18
CA LEU A 340 5.58 -15.42 2.18
C LEU A 340 6.69 -14.50 2.70
N SER A 341 6.53 -13.97 3.91
CA SER A 341 7.51 -13.04 4.50
C SER A 341 8.87 -13.66 4.76
N ALA A 342 8.94 -14.98 4.97
CA ALA A 342 10.20 -15.71 5.14
C ALA A 342 10.74 -16.20 3.78
N ASP A 343 9.85 -16.71 2.93
CA ASP A 343 10.19 -17.31 1.65
C ASP A 343 10.81 -16.30 0.68
N VAL A 344 10.41 -15.02 0.75
CA VAL A 344 10.97 -13.97 -0.11
C VAL A 344 12.46 -13.68 0.10
N PHE A 345 13.04 -14.07 1.23
CA PHE A 345 14.46 -13.86 1.53
C PHE A 345 15.37 -15.00 1.08
N THR A 346 14.81 -16.07 0.50
CA THR A 346 15.60 -17.21 0.02
C THR A 346 15.25 -17.53 -1.42
N ILE A 347 16.25 -17.86 -2.24
CA ILE A 347 16.03 -18.23 -3.67
C ILE A 347 15.08 -19.45 -3.77
N LYS A 348 15.28 -20.45 -2.90
CA LYS A 348 14.45 -21.65 -2.87
C LYS A 348 13.01 -21.34 -2.45
N GLY A 349 12.81 -20.56 -1.38
CA GLY A 349 11.49 -20.16 -0.91
C GLY A 349 10.75 -19.33 -1.95
N PHE A 350 11.43 -18.34 -2.53
CA PHE A 350 10.85 -17.45 -3.54
C PHE A 350 10.42 -18.18 -4.81
N TRP A 351 11.12 -19.23 -5.23
CA TRP A 351 10.66 -20.05 -6.35
C TRP A 351 9.65 -21.12 -5.96
N ALA A 352 9.69 -21.67 -4.74
CA ALA A 352 8.83 -22.78 -4.31
C ALA A 352 7.42 -22.35 -3.90
N ASN A 353 7.30 -21.20 -3.24
CA ASN A 353 6.05 -20.68 -2.72
C ASN A 353 5.07 -20.35 -3.88
N LYS A 354 3.81 -20.76 -3.74
CA LYS A 354 2.83 -20.63 -4.84
C LYS A 354 2.45 -19.18 -5.11
N VAL A 355 2.44 -18.33 -4.09
CA VAL A 355 2.13 -16.89 -4.22
C VAL A 355 3.25 -16.19 -4.99
N THR A 356 4.50 -16.36 -4.55
CA THR A 356 5.66 -15.77 -5.25
C THR A 356 5.81 -16.33 -6.66
N ARG A 357 5.45 -17.59 -6.89
CA ARG A 357 5.46 -18.18 -8.23
C ARG A 357 4.45 -17.52 -9.17
N VAL A 358 3.24 -17.22 -8.71
CA VAL A 358 2.26 -16.44 -9.50
C VAL A 358 2.84 -15.06 -9.82
N LEU A 359 3.45 -14.39 -8.86
CA LEU A 359 4.10 -13.09 -9.07
C LEU A 359 5.26 -13.16 -10.07
N LEU A 360 6.12 -14.17 -9.96
CA LEU A 360 7.21 -14.44 -10.90
C LEU A 360 6.69 -14.65 -12.32
N VAL A 361 5.63 -15.45 -12.48
CA VAL A 361 4.99 -15.64 -13.79
C VAL A 361 4.51 -14.30 -14.34
N ILE A 362 3.82 -13.47 -13.54
CA ILE A 362 3.35 -12.15 -13.98
C ILE A 362 4.53 -11.25 -14.40
N VAL A 363 5.53 -11.11 -13.54
CA VAL A 363 6.66 -10.20 -13.74
C VAL A 363 7.50 -10.60 -14.94
N LEU A 364 7.91 -11.88 -15.02
CA LEU A 364 8.76 -12.36 -16.10
C LEU A 364 8.02 -12.40 -17.44
N THR A 365 6.73 -12.73 -17.45
CA THR A 365 5.90 -12.63 -18.66
C THR A 365 5.79 -11.18 -19.14
N ASN A 366 5.59 -10.21 -18.22
CA ASN A 366 5.53 -8.79 -18.59
C ASN A 366 6.88 -8.27 -19.10
N LEU A 367 7.99 -8.72 -18.52
CA LEU A 367 9.33 -8.39 -18.99
C LEU A 367 9.54 -8.92 -20.41
N GLY A 368 9.18 -10.18 -20.66
CA GLY A 368 9.18 -10.79 -21.98
C GLY A 368 8.30 -10.03 -22.98
N GLY A 369 7.08 -9.67 -22.59
CA GLY A 369 6.17 -8.88 -23.40
C GLY A 369 6.71 -7.48 -23.72
N THR A 370 7.40 -6.84 -22.77
CA THR A 370 8.05 -5.54 -22.98
C THR A 370 9.18 -5.63 -24.00
N LEU A 371 10.04 -6.64 -23.86
CA LEU A 371 11.11 -6.92 -24.82
C LEU A 371 10.54 -7.26 -26.21
N GLY A 372 9.48 -8.06 -26.27
CA GLY A 372 8.80 -8.39 -27.52
C GLY A 372 8.11 -7.20 -28.18
N THR A 373 7.57 -6.27 -27.39
CA THR A 373 7.01 -5.00 -27.89
C THR A 373 8.10 -4.15 -28.51
N PHE A 374 9.28 -4.07 -27.88
CA PHE A 374 10.40 -3.30 -28.41
C PHE A 374 10.95 -3.90 -29.71
N LEU A 375 11.24 -5.20 -29.72
CA LEU A 375 11.80 -5.90 -30.89
C LEU A 375 10.78 -5.99 -32.03
N GLY A 376 9.54 -6.39 -31.73
CA GLY A 376 8.46 -6.44 -32.70
C GLY A 376 8.11 -5.07 -33.25
N GLY A 377 8.10 -4.03 -32.42
CA GLY A 377 7.87 -2.65 -32.88
C GLY A 377 8.98 -2.15 -33.80
N ALA A 378 10.24 -2.43 -33.47
CA ALA A 378 11.38 -2.09 -34.33
C ALA A 378 11.30 -2.82 -35.69
N ASP A 379 10.91 -4.10 -35.68
CA ASP A 379 10.75 -4.89 -36.89
C ASP A 379 9.60 -4.38 -37.78
N VAL A 380 8.45 -4.05 -37.17
CA VAL A 380 7.31 -3.42 -37.87
C VAL A 380 7.76 -2.13 -38.56
N ILE A 381 8.48 -1.26 -37.85
CA ILE A 381 8.99 0.00 -38.40
C ILE A 381 9.98 -0.25 -39.56
N ARG A 382 10.89 -1.22 -39.41
CA ARG A 382 11.85 -1.57 -40.47
C ARG A 382 11.13 -2.01 -41.74
N VAL A 383 10.20 -2.96 -41.63
CA VAL A 383 9.45 -3.48 -42.80
C VAL A 383 8.59 -2.38 -43.42
N PHE A 384 8.04 -1.46 -42.62
CA PHE A 384 7.28 -0.32 -43.12
C PHE A 384 8.14 0.59 -44.01
N PHE A 385 9.35 0.95 -43.57
CA PHE A 385 10.26 1.78 -44.36
C PHE A 385 10.78 1.10 -45.63
N GLU A 386 10.98 -0.23 -45.60
CA GLU A 386 11.37 -0.99 -46.79
C GLU A 386 10.29 -1.02 -47.88
N ASN A 387 9.02 -0.81 -47.49
CA ASN A 387 7.85 -0.86 -48.36
C ASN A 387 7.19 0.52 -48.59
N LEU A 388 7.84 1.60 -48.14
CA LEU A 388 7.51 2.98 -48.48
C LEU A 388 8.14 3.31 -49.85
N LYS A 389 7.51 2.85 -50.93
CA LYS A 389 7.86 3.22 -52.31
C LYS A 389 6.62 3.60 -53.09
#